data_AF-A0A973B0Z0-F1
#
_entry.id   AF-A0A973B0Z0-F1
#
_cell.length_a   1.000
_cell.length_b   1.000
_cell.length_c   1.000
_cell.angle_alpha   90.00
_cell.angle_beta   90.00
_cell.angle_gamma   90.00
#
_symmetry.space_group_name_H-M   'P 1'
#
loop_
_entity.id
_entity.type
_entity.pdbx_description
1 polymer ?
#
loop_
_entity_poly.entity_id
_entity_poly.type
_entity_poly.pdbx_seq_one_letter_code
_entity_poly.pdbx_strand_id
1 'polypeptide(L)'
;MSGKKVAKPVTWSTADGREMGEVEAARLAEDFESDESALDGAEVTFPRKAGRPSLTGAKGTSPQVTFRLSATVRERAERLAADRGTTVSALAREALEQFVKKAG
;
A
#
# COMPACT_ATOMS: atom_id res chain seq x y z
N MET A 1 38.75 26.18 -4.37
CA MET A 1 37.41 26.54 -4.87
C MET A 1 36.57 25.28 -4.91
N SER A 2 35.61 25.15 -3.99
CA SER A 2 34.79 23.94 -3.81
C SER A 2 33.60 23.98 -4.79
N GLY A 3 33.50 22.99 -5.67
CA GLY A 3 32.40 22.87 -6.63
C GLY A 3 31.09 22.57 -5.92
N LYS A 4 30.12 23.49 -6.01
CA LYS A 4 28.78 23.32 -5.45
C LYS A 4 28.08 22.18 -6.23
N LYS A 5 27.82 21.04 -5.57
CA LYS A 5 27.00 19.98 -6.17
C LYS A 5 25.57 20.50 -6.32
N VAL A 6 25.10 20.65 -7.55
CA VAL A 6 23.71 20.97 -7.85
C VAL A 6 22.87 19.72 -7.59
N ALA A 7 21.79 19.85 -6.82
CA ALA A 7 20.87 18.75 -6.56
C ALA A 7 20.20 18.30 -7.87
N LYS A 8 20.06 16.99 -8.07
CA LYS A 8 19.36 16.46 -9.25
C LYS A 8 17.86 16.82 -9.15
N PRO A 9 17.23 17.26 -10.25
CA PRO A 9 15.79 17.53 -10.25
C PRO A 9 15.02 16.24 -9.97
N VAL A 10 13.89 16.35 -9.27
CA VAL A 10 12.99 15.24 -9.04
C VAL A 10 12.30 14.92 -10.36
N THR A 11 12.54 13.72 -10.90
CA THR A 11 11.89 13.22 -12.11
C THR A 11 10.94 12.08 -11.73
N TRP A 12 9.76 12.08 -12.31
CA TRP A 12 8.76 11.02 -12.13
C TRP A 12 8.73 10.17 -13.39
N SER A 13 8.41 8.88 -13.28
CA SER A 13 8.36 7.97 -14.45
C SER A 13 6.93 7.52 -14.74
N THR A 14 6.50 7.65 -16.00
CA THR A 14 5.22 7.14 -16.49
C THR A 14 5.31 5.63 -16.76
N ALA A 15 4.16 4.96 -16.92
CA ALA A 15 4.08 3.50 -17.09
C ALA A 15 4.85 2.98 -18.32
N ASP A 16 5.00 3.81 -19.36
CA ASP A 16 5.78 3.53 -20.57
C ASP A 16 7.27 3.89 -20.46
N GLY A 17 7.73 4.26 -19.25
CA GLY A 17 9.14 4.49 -18.96
C GLY A 17 9.66 5.88 -19.35
N ARG A 18 8.77 6.79 -19.76
CA ARG A 18 9.13 8.20 -19.97
C ARG A 18 9.39 8.88 -18.63
N GLU A 19 10.44 9.68 -18.57
CA GLU A 19 10.69 10.56 -17.44
C GLU A 19 9.96 11.89 -17.66
N MET A 20 9.18 12.32 -16.67
CA MET A 20 8.47 13.58 -16.64
C MET A 20 9.11 14.51 -15.61
N GLY A 21 9.28 15.76 -16.02
CA GLY A 21 9.64 16.84 -15.11
C GLY A 21 8.43 17.27 -14.26
N GLU A 22 8.70 18.01 -13.20
CA GLU A 22 7.70 18.50 -12.23
C GLU A 22 6.53 19.26 -12.87
N VAL A 23 6.80 20.11 -13.87
CA VAL A 23 5.77 20.89 -14.58
C VAL A 23 4.81 20.00 -15.37
N GLU A 24 5.33 18.92 -15.94
CA GLU A 24 4.54 17.98 -16.74
C GLU A 24 3.71 17.06 -15.84
N ALA A 25 4.26 16.65 -14.69
CA ALA A 25 3.53 15.93 -13.66
C ALA A 25 2.38 16.75 -13.07
N ALA A 26 2.59 18.05 -12.82
CA ALA A 26 1.56 18.95 -12.32
C ALA A 26 0.41 19.12 -13.32
N ARG A 27 0.73 19.32 -14.61
CA ARG A 27 -0.26 19.44 -15.67
C ARG A 27 -1.11 18.18 -15.83
N LEU A 28 -0.49 17.00 -15.75
CA LEU A 28 -1.21 15.73 -15.82
C LEU A 28 -2.18 15.54 -14.63
N ALA A 29 -1.81 16.03 -13.44
CA ALA A 29 -2.68 15.95 -12.27
C ALA A 29 -3.93 16.84 -12.41
N GLU A 30 -3.77 18.06 -12.94
CA GLU A 30 -4.87 18.99 -13.22
C GLU A 30 -5.85 18.43 -14.27
N ASP A 31 -5.32 17.76 -15.31
CA ASP A 31 -6.14 17.11 -16.34
C ASP A 31 -6.96 15.93 -15.76
N PHE A 32 -6.40 15.17 -14.82
CA PHE A 32 -7.12 14.08 -14.12
C PHE A 32 -8.22 14.59 -13.17
N GLU A 33 -7.99 15.72 -12.51
CA GLU A 33 -8.96 16.31 -11.56
C GLU A 33 -10.17 16.92 -12.28
N SER A 34 -9.99 17.30 -13.56
CA SER A 34 -11.01 17.94 -14.38
C SER A 34 -11.94 16.95 -15.11
N ASP A 35 -11.55 15.67 -15.22
CA ASP A 35 -12.25 14.66 -16.03
C ASP A 35 -12.95 13.61 -15.16
N GLU A 36 -14.08 13.99 -14.57
CA GLU A 36 -14.92 13.13 -13.70
C GLU A 36 -15.46 11.88 -14.46
N SER A 37 -15.52 11.95 -15.80
CA SER A 37 -15.96 10.86 -16.68
C SER A 37 -14.89 9.79 -16.97
N ALA A 38 -13.61 10.06 -16.69
CA ALA A 38 -12.53 9.11 -16.95
C ALA A 38 -12.49 7.92 -15.97
N LEU A 39 -13.27 7.99 -14.89
CA LEU A 39 -13.34 6.95 -13.86
C LEU A 39 -14.37 5.85 -14.17
N ASP A 40 -15.31 6.09 -15.09
CA ASP A 40 -16.35 5.13 -15.46
C ASP A 40 -15.83 4.17 -16.55
N GLY A 41 -15.03 3.19 -16.12
CA GLY A 41 -14.50 2.13 -17.00
C GLY A 41 -13.00 1.87 -16.86
N ALA A 42 -12.29 2.62 -16.03
CA ALA A 42 -10.88 2.36 -15.75
C ALA A 42 -10.73 1.16 -14.81
N GLU A 43 -10.53 -0.04 -15.36
CA GLU A 43 -10.04 -1.18 -14.58
C GLU A 43 -8.56 -0.95 -14.22
N VAL A 44 -8.34 -0.34 -13.05
CA VAL A 44 -6.99 -0.10 -12.52
C VAL A 44 -6.33 -1.44 -12.19
N THR A 45 -5.58 -1.97 -13.15
CA THR A 45 -4.74 -3.15 -12.91
C THR A 45 -3.41 -2.70 -12.35
N PHE A 46 -3.26 -2.79 -11.03
CA PHE A 46 -1.96 -2.56 -10.39
C PHE A 46 -0.95 -3.59 -10.90
N PRO A 47 0.22 -3.18 -11.44
CA PRO A 47 1.26 -4.12 -11.79
C PRO A 47 1.67 -4.89 -10.53
N ARG A 48 1.67 -6.23 -10.61
CA ARG A 48 2.26 -7.10 -9.58
C ARG A 48 3.78 -6.93 -9.57
N LYS A 49 4.30 -5.77 -9.15
CA LYS A 49 5.73 -5.51 -8.97
C LYS A 49 6.06 -5.46 -7.48
N ALA A 50 6.93 -6.40 -7.10
CA ALA A 50 7.56 -6.59 -5.79
C ALA A 50 6.58 -6.85 -4.64
N GLY A 51 6.60 -8.08 -4.12
CA GLY A 51 5.83 -8.44 -2.93
C GLY A 51 5.98 -7.40 -1.82
N ARG A 52 4.87 -7.11 -1.14
CA ARG A 52 4.80 -6.19 0.01
C ARG A 52 6.04 -6.37 0.89
N PRO A 53 6.85 -5.34 1.15
CA PRO A 53 8.08 -5.46 1.93
C PRO A 53 7.80 -6.15 3.27
N SER A 54 8.73 -7.02 3.70
CA SER A 54 8.61 -7.76 4.95
C SER A 54 8.44 -6.78 6.11
N LEU A 55 7.61 -7.16 7.09
CA LEU A 55 7.35 -6.34 8.28
C LEU A 55 8.60 -6.06 9.14
N THR A 56 9.71 -6.73 8.84
CA THR A 56 10.97 -6.68 9.59
C THR A 56 12.10 -5.96 8.87
N GLY A 57 11.90 -5.49 7.62
CA GLY A 57 12.95 -4.82 6.83
C GLY A 57 14.13 -5.69 6.40
N ALA A 58 14.24 -6.93 6.89
CA ALA A 58 15.17 -7.95 6.40
C ALA A 58 14.48 -8.83 5.35
N LYS A 59 15.19 -9.19 4.27
CA LYS A 59 14.74 -10.21 3.31
C LYS A 59 14.52 -11.53 4.08
N GLY A 60 13.27 -11.82 4.43
CA GLY A 60 12.89 -13.00 5.18
C GLY A 60 11.37 -13.12 5.31
N THR A 61 10.87 -14.35 5.33
CA THR A 61 9.46 -14.65 5.56
C THR A 61 9.10 -14.29 7.00
N SER A 62 8.07 -13.47 7.20
CA SER A 62 7.56 -13.17 8.54
C SER A 62 7.06 -14.44 9.21
N PRO A 63 7.27 -14.63 10.53
CA PRO A 63 6.69 -15.74 11.27
C PRO A 63 5.17 -15.80 11.08
N GLN A 64 4.64 -17.01 10.90
CA GLN A 64 3.22 -17.25 10.67
C GLN A 64 2.64 -18.08 11.81
N VAL A 65 1.41 -17.75 12.21
CA VAL A 65 0.63 -18.50 13.20
C VAL A 65 -0.71 -18.83 12.57
N THR A 66 -1.11 -20.11 12.67
CA THR A 66 -2.41 -20.57 12.18
C THR A 66 -3.38 -20.68 13.33
N PHE A 67 -4.57 -20.07 13.20
CA PHE A 67 -5.63 -20.12 14.19
C PHE A 67 -6.72 -21.12 13.78
N ARG A 68 -7.21 -21.90 14.75
CA ARG A 68 -8.47 -22.63 14.62
C ARG A 68 -9.55 -21.86 15.35
N LEU A 69 -10.63 -21.55 14.64
CA LEU A 69 -11.74 -20.74 15.13
C LEU A 69 -13.05 -21.43 14.78
N SER A 70 -14.12 -21.15 15.52
CA SER A 70 -15.46 -21.53 15.10
C SER A 70 -15.90 -20.69 13.89
N ALA A 71 -16.82 -21.24 13.08
CA ALA A 71 -17.37 -20.53 11.93
C ALA A 71 -17.95 -19.16 12.32
N THR A 72 -18.70 -19.10 13.41
CA THR A 72 -19.30 -17.86 13.92
C THR A 72 -18.27 -16.78 14.24
N VAL A 73 -17.11 -17.15 14.79
CA VAL A 73 -16.04 -16.18 15.08
C VAL A 73 -15.39 -15.70 13.79
N ARG A 74 -15.17 -16.61 12.83
CA ARG A 74 -14.60 -16.27 11.52
C ARG A 74 -15.48 -15.28 10.77
N GLU A 75 -16.78 -15.52 10.68
CA GLU A 75 -17.73 -14.63 10.01
C GLU A 75 -17.78 -13.24 10.65
N ARG A 76 -17.75 -13.16 11.98
CA ARG A 76 -17.70 -11.87 12.70
C ARG A 76 -16.43 -11.10 12.37
N ALA A 77 -15.29 -11.80 12.32
CA ALA A 77 -14.02 -11.18 11.96
C ALA A 77 -14.00 -10.69 10.51
N GLU A 78 -14.63 -11.41 9.58
CA GLU A 78 -14.76 -11.00 8.18
C GLU A 78 -15.60 -9.74 8.03
N ARG A 79 -16.76 -9.67 8.70
CA ARG A 79 -17.58 -8.45 8.70
C ARG A 79 -16.84 -7.25 9.28
N LEU A 80 -16.21 -7.42 10.44
CA LEU A 80 -15.44 -6.34 11.08
C LEU A 80 -14.27 -5.87 10.22
N ALA A 81 -13.60 -6.81 9.51
CA ALA A 81 -12.52 -6.47 8.60
C ALA A 81 -13.05 -5.68 7.39
N ALA A 82 -14.18 -6.09 6.81
CA ALA A 82 -14.83 -5.39 5.71
C ALA A 82 -15.26 -3.98 6.10
N ASP A 83 -15.91 -3.81 7.26
CA ASP A 83 -16.35 -2.52 7.78
C ASP A 83 -15.17 -1.54 7.99
N ARG A 84 -13.99 -2.07 8.33
CA ARG A 84 -12.74 -1.31 8.53
C ARG A 84 -11.88 -1.16 7.27
N GLY A 85 -12.31 -1.72 6.13
CA GLY A 85 -11.51 -1.73 4.90
C GLY A 85 -10.16 -2.46 5.05
N THR A 86 -10.09 -3.49 5.90
CA THR A 86 -8.88 -4.25 6.18
C THR A 86 -9.09 -5.75 5.95
N THR A 87 -8.06 -6.55 6.19
CA THR A 87 -8.11 -8.02 6.08
C THR A 87 -8.22 -8.69 7.44
N VAL A 88 -8.80 -9.89 7.47
CA VAL A 88 -8.89 -10.67 8.72
C VAL A 88 -7.52 -10.97 9.33
N SER A 89 -6.49 -11.19 8.51
CA SER A 89 -5.12 -11.40 9.00
C SER A 89 -4.51 -10.13 9.61
N ALA A 90 -4.80 -8.95 9.04
CA ALA A 90 -4.38 -7.68 9.63
C ALA A 90 -5.09 -7.41 10.96
N LEU A 91 -6.40 -7.66 11.04
CA LEU A 91 -7.19 -7.57 12.28
C LEU A 91 -6.66 -8.54 13.35
N ALA A 92 -6.41 -9.80 12.98
CA ALA A 92 -5.89 -10.81 13.90
C ALA A 92 -4.49 -10.46 14.43
N ARG A 93 -3.62 -9.95 13.54
CA ARG A 93 -2.30 -9.47 13.93
C ARG A 93 -2.38 -8.31 14.92
N GLU A 94 -3.19 -7.30 14.62
CA GLU A 94 -3.38 -6.13 15.51
C GLU A 94 -3.87 -6.57 16.90
N ALA A 95 -4.87 -7.46 16.94
CA ALA A 95 -5.40 -7.97 18.20
C ALA A 95 -4.33 -8.74 19.01
N LEU A 96 -3.52 -9.57 18.34
CA LEU A 96 -2.44 -10.32 18.98
C LEU A 96 -1.34 -9.40 19.49
N GLU A 97 -0.91 -8.41 18.71
CA GLU A 97 0.09 -7.42 19.11
C GLU A 97 -0.37 -6.63 20.35
N GLN A 98 -1.63 -6.17 20.36
CA GLN A 98 -2.21 -5.48 21.50
C GLN A 98 -2.30 -6.37 22.74
N PHE A 99 -2.67 -7.64 22.57
CA PHE A 99 -2.76 -8.60 23.67
C PHE A 99 -1.38 -8.85 24.30
N VAL A 100 -0.37 -9.14 23.48
CA VAL A 100 1.01 -9.38 23.94
C VAL A 100 1.58 -8.15 24.63
N LYS A 101 1.35 -6.94 24.08
CA LYS A 101 1.78 -5.69 24.70
C LYS A 101 1.15 -5.43 26.07
N LYS A 102 -0.07 -5.93 26.31
CA LYS A 102 -0.76 -5.81 27.62
C LYS A 102 -0.35 -6.89 28.61
N ALA A 103 0.14 -8.03 28.11
CA ALA A 103 0.49 -9.19 28.92
C ALA A 103 1.95 -9.17 29.41
N GLY A 104 2.81 -8.38 28.78
CA GLY A 104 4.17 -8.08 29.24
C GLY A 104 4.25 -6.74 29.96
#